data_AF-A0A2K8PR70-F1
#
_entry.id   AF-A0A2K8PR70-F1
#
_cell.length_a   1.000
_cell.length_b   1.000
_cell.length_c   1.000
_cell.angle_alpha   90.00
_cell.angle_beta   90.00
_cell.angle_gamma   90.00
#
_symmetry.space_group_name_H-M   'P 1'
#
loop_
_entity.id
_entity.type
_entity.pdbx_description
1 polymer ?
#
loop_
_entity_poly.entity_id
_entity_poly.type
_entity_poly.pdbx_seq_one_letter_code
_entity_poly.pdbx_strand_id
1 'polypeptide(L)'
;MHRACSGPAPWHVKQKAYDTAVRLPSLHVPLFKGLLAGYHDVYGDREPTAAPAVLARLQLPADTPHLPELRSVLAEGRRNHYLSPQTWHDAVRASTD
;
A
#
# COMPACT_ATOMS: atom_id res chain seq x y z
N MET A 1 30.28 3.04 15.69
CA MET A 1 29.98 2.61 14.31
C MET A 1 28.58 3.10 13.94
N HIS A 2 28.49 4.12 13.10
CA HIS A 2 27.21 4.68 12.63
C HIS A 2 26.82 3.90 11.37
N ARG A 3 25.94 2.90 11.49
CA ARG A 3 25.29 2.35 10.30
C ARG A 3 24.37 3.44 9.78
N ALA A 4 24.74 4.10 8.70
CA ALA A 4 23.76 4.76 7.83
C ALA A 4 22.90 3.63 7.25
N CYS A 5 21.92 3.16 8.01
CA CYS A 5 21.03 2.09 7.60
C CYS A 5 20.24 2.58 6.39
N SER A 6 20.38 1.88 5.27
CA SER A 6 19.47 1.92 4.13
C SER A 6 18.11 1.37 4.55
N GLY A 7 17.42 2.10 5.44
CA GLY A 7 16.05 1.83 5.83
C GLY A 7 15.08 2.34 4.76
N PRO A 8 13.80 1.96 4.88
CA PRO A 8 12.77 2.47 3.98
C PRO A 8 12.70 3.99 4.08
N ALA A 9 12.52 4.63 2.94
CA ALA A 9 12.25 6.05 2.90
C ALA A 9 10.96 6.35 3.71
N PRO A 10 11.02 7.31 4.66
CA PRO A 10 9.84 7.74 5.40
C PRO A 10 8.71 8.20 4.48
N TRP A 11 7.45 8.10 4.95
CA TRP A 11 6.29 8.47 4.14
C TRP A 11 6.34 9.92 3.62
N HIS A 12 6.70 10.88 4.47
CA HIS A 12 6.77 12.30 4.09
C HIS A 12 7.73 12.56 2.91
N VAL A 13 8.77 11.75 2.73
CA VAL A 13 9.70 11.84 1.60
C VAL A 13 9.03 11.35 0.30
N LYS A 14 8.21 10.30 0.40
CA LYS A 14 7.50 9.68 -0.73
C LYS A 14 6.25 10.48 -1.13
N GLN A 15 5.61 11.17 -0.19
CA GLN A 15 4.29 11.79 -0.36
C GLN A 15 4.20 12.67 -1.62
N LYS A 16 5.16 13.58 -1.83
CA LYS A 16 5.16 14.49 -2.99
C LYS A 16 5.23 13.75 -4.33
N ALA A 17 6.01 12.67 -4.39
CA ALA A 17 6.12 11.84 -5.59
C ALA A 17 4.80 11.12 -5.86
N TYR A 18 4.18 10.57 -4.81
CA TYR A 18 2.86 9.94 -4.90
C TYR A 18 1.78 10.94 -5.35
N ASP A 19 1.71 12.13 -4.74
CA ASP A 19 0.73 13.18 -5.08
C ASP A 19 0.84 13.69 -6.51
N THR A 20 2.06 13.66 -7.07
CA THR A 20 2.29 13.98 -8.48
C THR A 20 1.87 12.81 -9.37
N ALA A 21 2.31 11.60 -9.03
CA ALA A 21 2.09 10.41 -9.83
C ALA A 21 0.60 10.00 -9.91
N VAL A 22 -0.19 10.19 -8.84
CA VAL A 22 -1.65 9.90 -8.87
C VAL A 22 -2.41 10.74 -9.89
N ARG A 23 -1.85 11.85 -10.37
CA ARG A 23 -2.45 12.69 -11.42
C ARG A 23 -2.22 12.12 -12.82
N LEU A 24 -1.38 11.10 -12.97
CA LEU A 24 -1.03 10.48 -14.23
C LEU A 24 -1.70 9.10 -14.34
N PRO A 25 -2.77 8.93 -15.14
CA PRO A 25 -3.49 7.66 -15.25
C PRO A 25 -2.59 6.47 -15.61
N SER A 26 -1.57 6.69 -16.45
CA SER A 26 -0.59 5.67 -16.83
C SER A 26 0.24 5.14 -15.65
N LEU A 27 0.28 5.86 -14.52
CA LEU A 27 0.98 5.45 -13.31
C LEU A 27 0.07 4.80 -12.27
N HIS A 28 -1.24 4.71 -12.48
CA HIS A 28 -2.16 4.20 -11.46
C HIS A 28 -1.88 2.74 -11.10
N VAL A 29 -1.69 1.87 -12.09
CA VAL A 29 -1.33 0.45 -11.85
C VAL A 29 0.07 0.31 -11.22
N PRO A 30 1.13 0.99 -11.71
CA PRO A 30 2.42 1.01 -11.02
C PRO A 30 2.35 1.50 -9.56
N LEU A 31 1.58 2.56 -9.28
CA LEU A 31 1.38 3.07 -7.92
C LEU A 31 0.67 2.05 -7.04
N PHE A 32 -0.36 1.39 -7.55
CA PHE A 32 -1.01 0.28 -6.88
C PHE A 32 -0.02 -0.84 -6.55
N LYS A 33 0.82 -1.25 -7.50
CA LYS A 33 1.84 -2.29 -7.26
C LYS A 33 2.86 -1.87 -6.20
N GLY A 34 3.30 -0.61 -6.19
CA GLY A 34 4.13 -0.06 -5.11
C GLY A 34 3.39 -0.06 -3.76
N LEU A 35 2.10 0.28 -3.78
CA LEU A 35 1.19 0.15 -2.65
C LEU A 35 0.85 -1.31 -2.29
N LEU A 36 1.10 -2.31 -3.11
CA LEU A 36 0.96 -3.69 -2.68
C LEU A 36 2.27 -4.18 -2.07
N ALA A 37 3.38 -3.96 -2.79
CA ALA A 37 4.72 -4.40 -2.39
C ALA A 37 5.12 -3.85 -1.02
N GLY A 38 4.95 -2.55 -0.77
CA GLY A 38 5.30 -1.97 0.53
C GLY A 38 4.38 -2.39 1.70
N TYR A 39 3.22 -3.02 1.46
CA TYR A 39 2.40 -3.61 2.52
C TYR A 39 2.99 -4.98 2.91
N HIS A 40 3.53 -5.69 1.92
CA HIS A 40 4.30 -6.92 2.09
C HIS A 40 5.80 -6.68 2.31
N ASP A 41 6.21 -5.46 2.68
CA ASP A 41 7.59 -5.16 3.05
C ASP A 41 7.73 -5.18 4.57
N VAL A 42 8.69 -5.95 5.07
CA VAL A 42 9.02 -6.08 6.50
C VAL A 42 9.37 -4.73 7.10
N TYR A 43 10.10 -3.91 6.34
CA TYR A 43 10.50 -2.60 6.78
C TYR A 43 9.51 -1.52 6.34
N GLY A 44 8.53 -1.85 5.50
CA GLY A 44 7.59 -0.91 4.90
C GLY A 44 6.92 -0.02 5.93
N ASP A 45 7.43 1.20 6.09
CA ASP A 45 6.78 2.22 6.90
C ASP A 45 5.81 2.98 6.01
N ARG A 46 4.53 2.70 6.25
CA ARG A 46 3.40 3.39 5.63
C ARG A 46 2.62 4.08 6.71
N GLU A 47 2.31 5.34 6.42
CA GLU A 47 1.29 6.01 7.20
C GLU A 47 -0.08 5.35 6.95
N PRO A 48 -0.72 4.81 8.00
CA PRO A 48 -2.01 4.14 7.90
C PRO A 48 -3.10 5.04 7.30
N THR A 49 -2.96 6.35 7.46
CA THR A 49 -3.92 7.36 7.01
C THR A 49 -3.70 7.77 5.55
N ALA A 50 -2.46 7.71 5.06
CA ALA A 50 -2.13 8.25 3.74
C ALA A 50 -2.27 7.21 2.62
N ALA A 51 -1.93 5.94 2.87
CA ALA A 51 -2.06 4.88 1.87
C ALA A 51 -3.52 4.67 1.39
N PRO A 52 -4.57 4.66 2.26
CA PRO A 52 -5.95 4.62 1.80
C PRO A 52 -6.34 5.81 0.90
N ALA A 53 -5.88 7.03 1.26
CA ALA A 53 -6.19 8.24 0.51
C ALA A 53 -5.58 8.23 -0.90
N VAL A 54 -4.35 7.71 -1.04
CA VAL A 54 -3.74 7.49 -2.35
C VAL A 54 -4.53 6.44 -3.14
N LEU A 55 -4.83 5.28 -2.53
CA LEU A 55 -5.52 4.18 -3.20
C LEU A 55 -6.91 4.59 -3.70
N ALA A 56 -7.63 5.43 -2.95
CA ALA A 56 -8.94 5.96 -3.34
C ALA A 56 -8.90 6.85 -4.59
N ARG A 57 -7.74 7.41 -4.94
CA ARG A 57 -7.55 8.31 -6.10
C ARG A 57 -7.12 7.55 -7.37
N LEU A 58 -6.76 6.26 -7.25
CA LEU A 58 -6.35 5.45 -8.38
C LEU A 58 -7.58 4.94 -9.15
N GLN A 59 -7.58 5.15 -10.46
CA GLN A 59 -8.56 4.58 -11.38
C GLN A 59 -8.02 3.23 -11.84
N LEU A 60 -8.37 2.18 -11.09
CA LEU A 60 -7.93 0.82 -11.34
C LEU A 60 -9.09 0.01 -11.94
N PRO A 61 -8.82 -0.92 -12.88
CA PRO A 61 -9.81 -1.92 -13.29
C PRO A 61 -10.39 -2.65 -12.08
N ALA A 62 -11.69 -2.94 -12.10
CA ALA A 62 -12.38 -3.58 -10.97
C ALA A 62 -11.83 -4.99 -10.67
N ASP A 63 -11.31 -5.67 -11.68
CA ASP A 63 -10.69 -6.99 -11.64
C ASP A 63 -9.20 -6.95 -11.29
N THR A 64 -8.66 -5.79 -10.89
CA THR A 64 -7.26 -5.68 -10.47
C THR A 64 -6.99 -6.64 -9.31
N PRO A 65 -6.11 -7.65 -9.49
CA PRO A 65 -5.84 -8.63 -8.44
C PRO A 65 -5.35 -7.94 -7.16
N HIS A 66 -5.79 -8.44 -6.01
CA HIS A 66 -5.39 -7.95 -4.69
C HIS A 66 -5.92 -6.56 -4.29
N LEU A 67 -6.69 -5.91 -5.16
CA LEU A 67 -7.28 -4.61 -4.87
C LEU A 67 -8.30 -4.64 -3.71
N PRO A 68 -9.29 -5.56 -3.66
CA PRO A 68 -10.23 -5.60 -2.54
C PRO A 68 -9.54 -5.95 -1.22
N GLU A 69 -8.58 -6.85 -1.22
CA GLU A 69 -7.82 -7.27 -0.05
C GLU A 69 -6.99 -6.10 0.50
N LEU A 70 -6.27 -5.39 -0.38
CA LEU A 70 -5.49 -4.22 0.02
C LEU A 70 -6.38 -3.10 0.55
N ARG A 71 -7.57 -2.87 -0.03
CA ARG A 71 -8.53 -1.89 0.52
C ARG A 71 -8.99 -2.27 1.92
N SER A 72 -9.30 -3.55 2.15
CA SER A 72 -9.77 -4.06 3.44
C SER A 72 -8.73 -3.84 4.55
N VAL A 73 -7.51 -4.33 4.36
CA VAL A 73 -6.45 -4.23 5.38
C VAL A 73 -6.03 -2.78 5.66
N LEU A 74 -6.09 -1.91 4.64
CA LEU A 74 -5.82 -0.48 4.82
C LEU A 74 -6.95 0.24 5.56
N ALA A 75 -8.21 -0.14 5.33
CA ALA A 75 -9.36 0.41 6.07
C ALA A 75 -9.30 0.05 7.56
N GLU A 76 -8.73 -1.11 7.91
CA GLU A 76 -8.43 -1.51 9.29
C GLU A 76 -7.19 -0.82 9.89
N GLY A 77 -6.50 0.04 9.14
CA GLY A 77 -5.30 0.75 9.59
C GLY A 77 -4.05 -0.11 9.72
N ARG A 78 -4.00 -1.27 9.03
CA ARG A 78 -2.82 -2.15 9.06
C ARG A 78 -1.65 -1.54 8.29
N ARG A 79 -0.49 -1.44 8.95
CA ARG A 79 0.71 -0.80 8.39
C ARG A 79 1.47 -1.70 7.43
N ASN A 80 1.61 -2.98 7.79
CA ASN A 80 2.21 -4.01 6.96
C ASN A 80 1.63 -5.39 7.31
N HIS A 81 1.81 -6.35 6.41
CA HIS A 81 1.37 -7.72 6.54
C HIS A 81 2.01 -8.45 7.72
N TYR A 82 3.30 -8.19 8.00
CA TYR A 82 4.07 -8.93 8.99
C TYR A 82 3.62 -8.68 10.44
N LEU A 83 3.03 -7.53 10.71
CA LEU A 83 2.47 -7.21 12.03
C LEU A 83 1.11 -7.87 12.27
N SER A 84 0.40 -8.29 11.22
CA SER A 84 -0.94 -8.90 11.32
C SER A 84 -1.20 -9.81 10.11
N PRO A 85 -0.48 -10.93 9.98
CA PRO A 85 -0.54 -11.75 8.77
C PRO A 85 -1.93 -12.38 8.57
N GLN A 86 -2.66 -12.66 9.66
CA GLN A 86 -4.02 -13.22 9.58
C GLN A 86 -4.99 -12.28 8.87
N THR A 87 -4.91 -10.96 9.10
CA THR A 87 -5.79 -9.97 8.47
C THR A 87 -5.71 -10.00 6.95
N TRP A 88 -4.54 -10.30 6.39
CA TRP A 88 -4.41 -10.48 4.94
C TRP A 88 -5.10 -11.76 4.45
N HIS A 89 -4.92 -12.88 5.15
CA HIS A 89 -5.56 -14.15 4.79
C HIS A 89 -7.09 -14.05 4.87
N ASP A 90 -7.59 -13.36 5.89
CA ASP A 90 -9.01 -13.11 6.08
C ASP A 90 -9.58 -12.26 4.93
N ALA A 91 -8.83 -11.24 4.50
CA ALA A 91 -9.21 -10.41 3.36
C ALA A 91 -9.25 -11.21 2.04
N VAL A 92 -8.26 -12.08 1.78
CA VAL A 92 -8.23 -12.96 0.60
C VAL A 92 -9.40 -13.94 0.58
N ARG A 93 -9.72 -14.52 1.74
CA ARG A 93 -10.86 -15.44 1.87
C ARG A 93 -12.17 -14.70 1.58
N ALA A 94 -12.34 -13.51 2.14
CA ALA A 94 -13.54 -12.69 1.93
C ALA A 94 -13.69 -12.14 0.50
N SER A 95 -12.61 -12.02 -0.29
CA SER A 95 -12.69 -11.58 -1.68
C SER A 95 -12.98 -12.70 -2.69
N THR A 96 -12.99 -13.95 -2.23
CA THR A 96 -13.24 -15.14 -3.06
C THR A 96 -14.68 -15.65 -2.91
N ASP A 97 -15.39 -15.21 -1.86
CA ASP A 97 -16.81 -15.50 -1.59
C ASP A 97 -17.74 -14.54 -2.35
#